data_AF-A0A7W2FVE5-F1
#
_entry.id   AF-A0A7W2FVE5-F1
#
_cell.length_a   1.000
_cell.length_b   1.000
_cell.length_c   1.000
_cell.angle_alpha   90.00
_cell.angle_beta   90.00
_cell.angle_gamma   90.00
#
_symmetry.space_group_name_H-M   'P 1'
#
loop_
_entity.id
_entity.type
_entity.pdbx_description
1 polymer ?
#
loop_
_entity_poly.entity_id
_entity_poly.type
_entity_poly.pdbx_seq_one_letter_code
_entity_poly.pdbx_strand_id
1 'polypeptide(L)' 'LTEPDYGSNPSGMVTNFKDKGDYYLLNGAKMWISNAPFADIAIVWAKDESGRIHGLIVERGMEGFTTPETHNKWSLR' A
#
# COMPACT_ATOMS: atom_id res chain seq x y z
N LEU A 1 -4.96 -2.34 0.83
CA LEU A 1 -6.09 -1.39 0.92
C LEU A 1 -6.05 -0.67 2.26
N THR A 2 -6.29 -1.40 3.35
CA THR A 2 -6.31 -0.92 4.74
C THR A 2 -5.04 -0.17 5.16
N GLU A 3 -5.23 0.87 5.96
CA GLU A 3 -4.18 1.68 6.59
C GLU A 3 -4.38 1.68 8.11
N PRO A 4 -3.40 2.12 8.92
CA PRO A 4 -3.53 2.13 10.38
C PRO A 4 -4.80 2.82 10.89
N ASP A 5 -5.14 3.98 10.30
CA ASP A 5 -6.28 4.80 10.71
C ASP A 5 -7.54 4.57 9.86
N TYR A 6 -7.44 3.75 8.81
CA TYR A 6 -8.51 3.57 7.81
C TYR A 6 -8.73 2.08 7.48
N GLY A 7 -9.62 1.46 8.28
CA GLY A 7 -10.15 0.11 8.05
C GLY A 7 -11.51 0.15 7.34
N SER A 8 -12.57 0.42 8.11
CA SER A 8 -13.96 0.45 7.61
C SER A 8 -14.25 1.60 6.64
N ASN A 9 -13.45 2.68 6.70
CA ASN A 9 -13.54 3.83 5.80
C ASN A 9 -12.32 3.90 4.87
N PRO A 10 -12.22 3.03 3.85
CA PRO A 10 -11.04 2.99 2.98
C PRO A 10 -10.90 4.26 2.11
N SER A 11 -11.99 4.95 1.77
CA SER A 11 -11.90 6.21 1.00
C SER A 11 -11.23 7.34 1.78
N GLY A 12 -11.15 7.22 3.11
CA GLY A 12 -10.40 8.10 3.99
C GLY A 12 -8.88 8.00 3.87
N MET A 13 -8.34 6.98 3.19
CA MET A 13 -6.90 6.69 3.10
C MET A 13 -6.03 7.92 2.79
N VAL A 14 -4.82 7.95 3.36
CA VAL A 14 -3.85 9.05 3.18
C VAL A 14 -2.68 8.68 2.27
N THR A 15 -2.51 7.38 1.95
CA THR A 15 -1.54 6.98 0.91
C THR A 15 -1.87 7.70 -0.39
N ASN A 16 -0.86 8.35 -0.96
CA ASN A 16 -0.97 9.15 -2.16
C ASN A 16 0.14 8.79 -3.15
N PHE A 17 -0.10 9.13 -4.41
CA PHE A 17 0.92 9.04 -5.44
C PHE A 17 0.97 10.33 -6.26
N LYS A 18 2.14 10.63 -6.80
CA LYS A 18 2.36 11.79 -7.68
C LYS A 18 3.02 11.37 -8.97
N ASP A 19 2.58 11.94 -10.07
CA ASP A 19 3.24 11.78 -11.36
C ASP A 19 4.57 12.57 -11.35
N LYS A 20 5.67 11.90 -11.69
CA LYS A 20 7.01 12.50 -11.84
C LYS A 20 7.48 12.49 -13.30
N GLY A 21 6.62 12.12 -14.24
CA GLY A 21 6.88 12.07 -15.67
C GLY A 21 7.37 10.70 -16.12
N ASP A 22 8.51 10.26 -15.58
CA ASP A 22 9.12 8.95 -15.88
C ASP A 22 8.73 7.85 -14.88
N TYR A 23 8.26 8.22 -13.69
CA TYR A 23 7.73 7.30 -12.68
C TYR A 23 6.60 7.92 -11.86
N TYR A 24 5.92 7.08 -11.07
CA TYR A 24 4.99 7.53 -10.03
C TYR A 24 5.65 7.43 -8.65
N LEU A 25 5.66 8.53 -7.90
CA LEU A 25 6.13 8.54 -6.53
C LEU A 25 4.97 8.17 -5.59
N LEU A 26 4.99 6.96 -5.04
CA LEU A 26 4.00 6.45 -4.09
C LEU A 26 4.49 6.64 -2.64
N ASN A 27 3.65 7.22 -1.78
CA ASN A 27 3.96 7.42 -0.35
C ASN A 27 2.79 7.03 0.54
N GLY A 28 3.07 6.19 1.54
CA GLY A 28 2.12 5.83 2.58
C GLY A 28 2.47 4.50 3.26
N ALA A 29 1.58 4.04 4.13
CA ALA A 29 1.73 2.78 4.84
C ALA A 29 0.42 1.99 4.79
N LYS A 30 0.53 0.70 4.46
CA LYS A 30 -0.60 -0.23 4.42
C LYS A 30 -0.47 -1.21 5.57
N MET A 31 -1.60 -1.57 6.19
CA MET A 31 -1.64 -2.43 7.37
C MET A 31 -2.42 -3.70 7.11
N TRP A 32 -2.05 -4.79 7.80
CA TRP A 32 -2.72 -6.09 7.72
C TRP A 32 -2.76 -6.70 6.32
N ILE A 33 -1.64 -6.56 5.58
CA ILE A 33 -1.54 -7.06 4.22
C ILE A 33 -1.14 -8.53 4.24
N SER A 34 -2.11 -9.39 3.96
CA SER A 34 -1.88 -10.82 3.77
C SER A 34 -0.85 -11.04 2.67
N ASN A 35 0.04 -12.00 2.88
CA ASN A 35 1.10 -12.39 1.94
C ASN A 35 2.19 -11.35 1.67
N ALA A 36 2.18 -10.18 2.32
CA ALA A 36 3.18 -9.14 2.07
C ALA A 36 4.64 -9.61 2.14
N PRO A 37 5.05 -10.51 3.06
CA PRO A 37 6.45 -10.96 3.13
C PRO A 37 6.89 -11.86 1.97
N PHE A 38 5.98 -12.34 1.13
CA PHE A 38 6.27 -13.30 0.05
C PHE A 38 5.65 -12.94 -1.31
N ALA A 39 4.71 -12.00 -1.38
CA ALA A 39 4.11 -11.58 -2.64
C ALA A 39 5.12 -10.88 -3.56
N ASP A 40 5.13 -11.26 -4.84
CA ASP A 40 5.92 -10.62 -5.88
C ASP A 40 5.27 -9.33 -6.39
N ILE A 41 3.93 -9.29 -6.36
CA ILE A 41 3.12 -8.16 -6.83
C ILE A 41 2.15 -7.72 -5.74
N ALA A 42 2.08 -6.40 -5.50
CA ALA A 42 1.12 -5.76 -4.62
C ALA A 42 0.22 -4.80 -5.41
N ILE A 43 -1.10 -4.90 -5.20
CA ILE A 43 -2.05 -3.89 -5.67
C ILE A 43 -2.25 -2.87 -4.55
N VAL A 44 -1.73 -1.67 -4.74
CA VAL A 44 -1.78 -0.57 -3.77
C VAL A 44 -2.81 0.47 -4.20
N TRP A 45 -3.79 0.70 -3.33
CA TRP A 45 -4.76 1.78 -3.50
C TRP A 45 -4.22 3.08 -2.93
N ALA A 46 -4.22 4.16 -3.72
CA ALA A 46 -3.71 5.46 -3.32
C ALA A 46 -4.47 6.60 -4.02
N LYS A 47 -4.42 7.80 -3.43
CA LYS A 47 -5.01 9.02 -3.99
C LYS A 47 -4.04 9.75 -4.91
N ASP A 48 -4.56 10.26 -6.03
CA ASP A 48 -3.86 11.26 -6.83
C ASP A 48 -3.99 12.67 -6.22
N GLU A 49 -3.38 13.67 -6.88
CA GLU A 49 -3.44 15.07 -6.42
C GLU A 49 -4.85 15.68 -6.47
N SER A 50 -5.78 15.08 -7.21
CA SER A 50 -7.20 15.46 -7.22
C SER A 50 -8.03 14.77 -6.13
N GLY A 51 -7.40 13.88 -5.34
CA GLY A 51 -8.05 13.09 -4.31
C GLY A 51 -8.77 11.85 -4.84
N ARG A 52 -8.65 11.53 -6.14
CA ARG A 52 -9.25 10.35 -6.75
C ARG A 52 -8.40 9.12 -6.43
N ILE A 53 -9.07 8.02 -6.11
CA ILE A 53 -8.43 6.76 -5.74
C ILE A 53 -8.16 5.93 -6.99
N HIS A 54 -6.94 5.44 -7.12
CA HIS A 54 -6.50 4.53 -8.18
C HIS A 54 -5.79 3.30 -7.59
N GLY A 55 -5.75 2.22 -8.37
CA GLY A 55 -4.97 1.03 -8.05
C GLY A 55 -3.64 1.07 -8.79
N LEU A 56 -2.54 0.95 -8.05
CA LEU A 56 -1.19 0.88 -8.58
C LEU A 56 -0.66 -0.55 -8.41
N ILE A 57 0.09 -1.03 -9.40
CA ILE A 57 0.82 -2.29 -9.32
C ILE A 57 2.24 -1.95 -8.86
N VAL A 58 2.66 -2.56 -7.74
CA VAL A 58 3.99 -2.38 -7.17
C VAL A 58 4.65 -3.76 -7.10
N GLU A 59 5.83 -3.86 -7.69
CA GLU A 59 6.62 -5.09 -7.68
C GLU A 59 7.55 -5.14 -6.48
N ARG A 60 7.78 -6.36 -5.98
CA ARG A 60 8.73 -6.58 -4.90
C ARG A 60 10.15 -6.21 -5.36
N GLY A 61 10.87 -5.48 -4.51
CA GLY A 61 12.23 -5.03 -4.79
C GLY A 61 12.31 -3.65 -5.45
N MET A 62 11.17 -3.03 -5.77
CA MET A 62 11.14 -1.61 -6.11
C MET A 62 11.73 -0.75 -4.97
N GLU A 63 12.47 0.29 -5.33
CA GLU A 63 13.10 1.18 -4.36
C GLU A 63 12.05 1.80 -3.41
N GLY A 64 12.34 1.77 -2.10
CA GLY A 64 11.45 2.29 -1.07
C GLY A 64 10.26 1.38 -0.70
N PHE A 65 10.05 0.25 -1.40
CA PHE A 65 8.99 -0.70 -1.07
C PHE A 65 9.49 -1.80 -0.12
N THR A 66 9.03 -1.75 1.13
CA THR A 66 9.37 -2.74 2.17
C THR A 66 8.13 -3.47 2.67
N THR A 67 8.25 -4.79 2.91
CA THR A 67 7.15 -5.63 3.39
C THR A 67 7.54 -6.41 4.66
N PRO A 68 7.57 -5.76 5.84
CA PRO A 68 7.91 -6.43 7.08
C PRO A 68 6.86 -7.49 7.46
N GLU A 69 7.32 -8.59 8.06
CA GLU A 69 6.44 -9.63 8.56
C GLU A 69 5.65 -9.15 9.78
N THR A 70 4.36 -9.47 9.83
CA THR A 70 3.50 -9.13 10.96
C THR A 70 3.50 -10.29 11.97
N HIS A 71 4.12 -10.08 13.12
CA HIS A 71 4.16 -11.06 14.21
C HIS A 71 2.99 -10.91 15.19
N ASN A 72 2.87 -11.85 16.13
CA ASN A 72 1.90 -11.81 17.24
C ASN A 72 0.42 -11.83 16.84
N LYS A 73 0.09 -12.47 15.71
CA LYS A 73 -1.29 -12.79 15.32
C LYS A 73 -1.85 -13.95 16.17
N TRP A 74 -3.15 -13.89 16.44
CA TRP A 74 -3.87 -14.95 17.18
C TRP A 74 -3.96 -16.27 16.39
N SER A 75 -4.12 -16.20 15.08
CA SER A 75 -4.24 -17.34 14.16
C SER A 75 -3.53 -17.03 12.82
N LEU A 76 -3.42 -18.00 11.92
CA LEU A 76 -2.76 -17.89 10.60
C LEU A 76 -1.35 -17.29 10.71
N ARG A 77 -0.49 -17.95 11.50
CA ARG A 77 0.89 -17.49 11.76
C ARG A 77 1.72 -17.63 10.50
#